data_AF-A0A841CS11-F1
#
_entry.id   AF-A0A841CS11-F1
#
_cell.length_a   1.000
_cell.length_b   1.000
_cell.length_c   1.000
_cell.angle_alpha   90.00
_cell.angle_beta   90.00
_cell.angle_gamma   90.00
#
_symmetry.space_group_name_H-M   'P 1'
#
loop_
_entity.id
_entity.type
_entity.pdbx_description
1 polymer ?
#
loop_
_entity_poly.entity_id
_entity_poly.type
_entity_poly.pdbx_seq_one_letter_code
_entity_poly.pdbx_strand_id
1 'polypeptide(L)'
;MVFREMCLAHGFDPRITHDADVDTARERLVVGGYGVGLVQPTRPAREGLTIRPLVGTPMSVRHVPAWREDGPCALLVREIGDIAGAAYRRMADKLVILDFGATWCRAAGG
;
A
#
# COMPACT_ATOMS: atom_id res chain seq x y z
N MET A 1 -3.92 -14.28 2.57
CA MET A 1 -3.82 -13.73 3.93
C MET A 1 -2.35 -13.52 4.33
N VAL A 2 -1.63 -12.58 3.69
CA VAL A 2 -0.18 -12.41 3.92
C VAL A 2 0.13 -11.48 5.11
N PHE A 3 -0.74 -10.51 5.41
CA PHE A 3 -0.47 -9.51 6.44
C PHE A 3 -0.40 -10.09 7.85
N ARG A 4 -1.41 -10.87 8.27
CA ARG A 4 -1.43 -11.45 9.62
C ARG A 4 -0.22 -12.34 9.89
N GLU A 5 0.17 -13.15 8.91
CA GLU A 5 1.35 -14.01 8.99
C GLU A 5 2.63 -13.20 9.19
N MET A 6 2.80 -12.10 8.44
CA MET A 6 3.93 -11.19 8.64
C MET A 6 3.93 -10.56 10.04
N CYS A 7 2.78 -10.09 10.52
CA CYS A 7 2.68 -9.52 11.87
C CYS A 7 3.07 -10.54 12.95
N LEU A 8 2.58 -11.78 12.84
CA LEU A 8 2.91 -12.86 13.77
C LEU A 8 4.41 -13.18 13.74
N ALA A 9 5.02 -13.20 12.56
CA ALA A 9 6.47 -13.39 12.41
C ALA A 9 7.28 -12.25 13.07
N HIS A 10 6.69 -11.07 13.23
CA HIS A 10 7.24 -9.93 13.96
C HIS A 10 6.77 -9.84 15.42
N GLY A 11 6.13 -10.87 15.95
CA GLY A 11 5.80 -11.00 17.37
C GLY A 11 4.51 -10.29 17.82
N PHE A 12 3.62 -9.92 16.90
CA PHE A 12 2.32 -9.34 17.26
C PHE A 12 1.16 -9.94 16.45
N ASP A 13 0.01 -10.16 17.10
CA ASP A 13 -1.23 -10.58 16.42
C ASP A 13 -2.12 -9.36 16.15
N PRO A 14 -2.34 -8.98 14.87
CA PRO A 14 -3.15 -7.82 14.54
C PRO A 14 -4.64 -8.11 14.77
N ARG A 15 -5.35 -7.16 15.37
CA ARG A 15 -6.82 -7.21 15.45
C ARG A 15 -7.44 -6.76 14.13
N ILE A 16 -7.79 -7.71 13.28
CA ILE A 16 -8.46 -7.47 11.99
C ILE A 16 -9.98 -7.44 12.22
N THR A 17 -10.58 -6.24 12.16
CA THR A 17 -12.04 -6.06 12.36
C THR A 17 -12.85 -6.01 11.07
N HIS A 18 -12.20 -5.68 9.96
CA HIS A 18 -12.83 -5.53 8.66
C HIS A 18 -11.89 -6.07 7.59
N ASP A 19 -12.46 -6.83 6.64
CA ASP A 19 -11.80 -7.21 5.40
C ASP A 19 -12.59 -6.60 4.25
N ALA A 20 -11.92 -5.82 3.40
CA ALA A 20 -12.54 -5.02 2.37
C ALA A 20 -11.69 -5.04 1.10
N ASP A 21 -12.18 -5.74 0.08
CA ASP A 21 -11.51 -5.89 -1.22
C ASP A 21 -11.55 -4.64 -2.09
N VAL A 22 -12.41 -3.67 -1.74
CA VAL A 22 -12.58 -2.43 -2.50
C VAL A 22 -11.96 -1.27 -1.74
N ASP A 23 -11.00 -0.60 -2.37
CA ASP A 23 -10.27 0.52 -1.76
C ASP A 23 -11.18 1.62 -1.21
N THR A 24 -12.24 1.99 -1.94
CA THR A 24 -13.17 3.04 -1.48
C THR A 24 -13.99 2.62 -0.26
N ALA A 25 -14.31 1.32 -0.11
CA ALA A 25 -14.98 0.81 1.08
C ALA A 25 -14.04 0.83 2.28
N ARG A 26 -12.79 0.39 2.10
CA ARG A 26 -11.73 0.48 3.12
C ARG A 26 -11.47 1.92 3.54
N GLU A 27 -11.39 2.85 2.59
CA GLU A 27 -11.20 4.28 2.86
C GLU A 27 -12.34 4.87 3.68
N ARG A 28 -13.60 4.54 3.35
CA ARG A 28 -14.77 4.98 4.13
C ARG A 28 -14.75 4.46 5.57
N LEU A 29 -14.28 3.24 5.79
CA LEU A 29 -14.11 2.70 7.15
C LEU A 29 -13.06 3.49 7.94
N VAL A 30 -11.94 3.86 7.31
CA VAL A 30 -10.90 4.68 7.95
C VAL A 30 -11.41 6.10 8.25
N VAL A 31 -12.03 6.77 7.27
CA VAL A 31 -12.64 8.10 7.47
C VAL A 31 -13.70 8.08 8.57
N GLY A 32 -14.48 6.99 8.65
CA GLY A 32 -15.50 6.80 9.69
C GLY A 32 -14.94 6.46 11.08
N GLY A 33 -13.61 6.36 11.25
CA GLY A 33 -12.98 6.08 12.54
C GLY A 33 -12.98 4.61 12.97
N TYR A 34 -13.27 3.67 12.06
CA TYR A 34 -13.36 2.24 12.37
C TYR A 34 -12.00 1.52 12.40
N GLY A 35 -10.92 2.21 12.03
CA GLY A 35 -9.56 1.69 12.13
C GLY A 35 -8.57 2.35 11.16
N VAL A 36 -7.46 1.66 10.92
CA VAL A 36 -6.45 1.98 9.90
C VAL A 36 -6.43 0.88 8.84
N GLY A 37 -5.97 1.20 7.64
CA GLY A 37 -5.87 0.24 6.54
C GLY A 37 -4.57 0.37 5.77
N LEU A 38 -4.11 -0.74 5.17
CA LEU A 38 -2.96 -0.74 4.27
C LEU A 38 -3.35 -0.13 2.93
N VAL A 39 -2.43 0.61 2.32
CA VAL A 39 -2.58 1.21 0.99
C VAL A 39 -1.33 0.98 0.15
N GLN A 40 -1.50 0.92 -1.18
CA GLN A 40 -0.38 0.96 -2.11
C GLN A 40 0.25 2.36 -2.11
N PRO A 41 1.57 2.49 -2.33
CA PRO A 41 2.27 3.78 -2.31
C PRO A 41 1.81 4.74 -3.42
N THR A 42 1.16 4.22 -4.46
CA THR A 42 0.61 5.00 -5.57
C THR A 42 -0.79 5.55 -5.27
N ARG A 43 -1.37 5.28 -4.08
CA ARG A 43 -2.70 5.77 -3.74
C ARG A 43 -2.68 7.30 -3.53
N PRO A 44 -3.60 8.04 -4.16
CA PRO A 44 -3.64 9.49 -4.02
C PRO A 44 -4.05 9.88 -2.61
N ALA A 45 -3.57 11.04 -2.16
CA ALA A 45 -4.11 11.69 -0.97
C ALA A 45 -5.61 11.98 -1.16
N ARG A 46 -6.38 11.84 -0.08
CA ARG A 46 -7.82 12.15 -0.05
C ARG A 46 -8.11 12.93 1.21
N GLU A 47 -9.06 13.85 1.14
CA GLU A 47 -9.53 14.57 2.32
C GLU A 47 -10.01 13.58 3.39
N GLY A 48 -9.67 13.87 4.65
CA GLY A 48 -9.97 12.99 5.78
C GLY A 48 -9.10 11.74 5.90
N LEU A 49 -8.10 11.56 5.03
CA LEU A 49 -7.13 10.46 5.11
C LEU A 49 -5.69 10.99 5.16
N THR A 50 -4.92 10.46 6.10
CA THR A 50 -3.47 10.64 6.14
C THR A 50 -2.80 9.31 5.82
N ILE A 51 -1.93 9.31 4.82
CA ILE A 51 -1.13 8.14 4.45
C ILE A 51 0.24 8.26 5.09
N ARG A 52 0.70 7.20 5.75
CA ARG A 52 2.01 7.16 6.41
C ARG A 52 2.84 5.97 5.91
N PRO A 53 4.12 6.17 5.57
CA PRO A 53 5.02 5.06 5.24
C PRO A 53 5.14 4.08 6.39
N LEU A 54 5.16 2.78 6.08
CA LEU A 54 5.52 1.74 7.05
C LEU A 54 7.04 1.67 7.16
N VAL A 55 7.56 1.76 8.39
CA VAL A 55 8.99 1.64 8.69
C VAL A 55 9.40 0.17 8.89
N GLY A 56 10.68 -0.14 8.67
CA GLY A 56 11.22 -1.49 8.89
C GLY A 56 11.12 -2.38 7.65
N THR A 57 10.42 -3.51 7.75
CA THR A 57 10.26 -4.49 6.67
C THR A 57 8.83 -4.45 6.12
N PRO A 58 8.47 -3.41 5.34
CA PRO A 58 7.13 -3.31 4.80
C PRO A 58 6.84 -4.45 3.83
N MET A 59 5.57 -4.85 3.76
CA MET A 59 5.12 -5.80 2.76
C MET A 59 5.30 -5.20 1.36
N SER A 60 6.03 -5.91 0.49
CA SER A 60 6.26 -5.51 -0.89
C SER A 60 5.34 -6.25 -1.84
N VAL A 61 4.76 -5.54 -2.80
CA VAL A 61 4.04 -6.13 -3.94
C VAL A 61 4.90 -5.98 -5.19
N ARG A 62 5.16 -7.10 -5.89
CA ARG A 62 5.83 -7.07 -7.19
C ARG A 62 4.79 -7.00 -8.30
N HIS A 63 4.76 -5.89 -9.02
CA HIS A 63 3.96 -5.76 -10.23
C HIS A 63 4.73 -6.40 -11.39
N VAL A 64 4.17 -7.46 -11.98
CA VAL A 64 4.76 -8.18 -13.10
C VAL A 64 3.84 -8.02 -14.30
N PRO A 65 4.21 -7.22 -15.32
CA PRO A 65 3.49 -7.23 -16.58
C PRO A 65 3.64 -8.60 -17.23
N ALA A 66 2.55 -9.12 -17.78
CA ALA A 66 2.53 -10.39 -18.50
C ALA A 66 2.03 -10.16 -19.93
N TRP A 67 2.65 -10.82 -20.89
CA TRP A 67 2.32 -10.72 -22.30
C TRP A 67 2.49 -12.09 -22.97
N ARG A 68 1.93 -12.23 -24.17
CA ARG A 68 2.20 -13.37 -25.05
C ARG A 68 3.48 -13.14 -25.82
N GLU A 69 4.36 -14.14 -25.87
CA GLU A 69 5.65 -14.06 -26.59
C GLU A 69 5.47 -13.90 -28.11
N ASP A 70 4.40 -14.46 -28.67
CA ASP A 70 4.03 -14.35 -30.08
C ASP A 70 3.09 -13.16 -30.37
N GLY A 71 2.81 -12.34 -29.36
CA GLY A 71 1.90 -11.21 -29.46
C GLY A 71 2.59 -9.93 -29.96
N PRO A 72 1.81 -8.96 -30.49
CA PRO A 72 2.35 -7.69 -30.98
C PRO A 72 3.10 -6.88 -29.90
N CYS A 73 2.78 -7.08 -28.63
CA CYS A 73 3.45 -6.42 -27.51
C CYS A 73 4.86 -6.96 -27.23
N ALA A 74 5.23 -8.14 -27.73
CA ALA A 74 6.54 -8.75 -27.45
C ALA A 74 7.70 -7.85 -27.91
N LEU A 75 7.52 -7.13 -29.02
CA LEU A 75 8.49 -6.19 -29.57
C LEU A 75 8.66 -4.93 -28.70
N LEU A 76 7.66 -4.60 -27.88
CA LEU A 76 7.60 -3.37 -27.09
C LEU A 76 7.80 -3.61 -25.60
N VAL A 77 8.03 -4.85 -25.16
CA VAL A 77 8.01 -5.22 -23.75
C VAL A 77 8.99 -4.40 -22.90
N ARG A 78 10.20 -4.17 -23.39
CA ARG A 78 11.22 -3.41 -22.66
C ARG A 78 10.78 -1.96 -22.50
N GLU A 79 10.34 -1.34 -23.59
CA GLU A 79 9.84 0.04 -23.58
C GLU A 79 8.63 0.21 -22.66
N ILE A 80 7.66 -0.70 -22.75
CA ILE A 80 6.48 -0.72 -21.87
C ILE A 80 6.91 -0.89 -20.40
N GLY A 81 7.85 -1.79 -20.13
CA GLY A 81 8.38 -2.03 -18.79
C GLY A 81 9.05 -0.79 -18.19
N ASP A 82 9.87 -0.10 -18.99
CA ASP A 82 10.56 1.12 -18.58
C ASP A 82 9.57 2.27 -18.32
N ILE A 83 8.61 2.47 -19.23
CA ILE A 83 7.57 3.50 -19.09
C ILE A 83 6.69 3.21 -17.87
N ALA A 84 6.21 1.97 -17.72
CA ALA A 84 5.38 1.57 -16.60
C ALA A 84 6.13 1.70 -15.26
N GLY A 85 7.39 1.28 -15.21
CA GLY A 85 8.23 1.42 -14.02
C GLY A 85 8.48 2.88 -13.66
N ALA A 86 8.76 3.74 -14.64
CA ALA A 86 8.93 5.17 -14.42
C ALA A 86 7.62 5.85 -13.95
N ALA A 87 6.49 5.48 -14.55
CA ALA A 87 5.18 5.98 -14.14
C ALA A 87 4.83 5.55 -12.71
N TYR A 88 5.08 4.28 -12.35
CA TYR A 88 4.86 3.77 -11.00
C TYR A 88 5.68 4.55 -9.96
N ARG A 89 6.99 4.73 -10.19
CA ARG A 89 7.86 5.50 -9.29
C ARG A 89 7.36 6.94 -9.12
N ARG A 90 7.00 7.62 -10.21
CA ARG A 90 6.42 8.98 -10.15
C ARG A 90 5.13 9.05 -9.33
N MET A 91 4.33 7.99 -9.31
CA MET A 91 3.13 7.94 -8.46
C MET A 91 3.47 7.68 -7.00
N ALA A 92 4.43 6.79 -6.73
CA ALA A 92 4.89 6.46 -5.39
C ALA A 92 5.63 7.62 -4.69
N ASP A 93 6.44 8.39 -5.43
CA ASP A 93 7.24 9.49 -4.88
C ASP A 93 6.39 10.67 -4.39
N LYS A 94 5.17 10.84 -4.92
CA LYS A 94 4.22 11.89 -4.48
C LYS A 94 3.82 11.75 -3.01
N LEU A 95 3.98 10.55 -2.44
CA LEU A 95 3.60 10.24 -1.06
C LEU A 95 4.67 10.66 -0.03
N VAL A 96 5.91 10.92 -0.47
CA VAL A 96 7.06 11.20 0.41
C VAL A 96 7.01 12.61 1.02
N ILE A 97 6.08 13.48 0.59
CA ILE A 97 6.04 14.91 0.93
C ILE A 97 5.12 15.25 2.13
N LEU A 98 4.45 14.27 2.76
CA LEU A 98 3.67 14.52 3.98
C LEU A 98 4.51 14.26 5.24
N ASP A 99 5.51 15.10 5.48
CA ASP A 99 6.26 15.13 6.74
C ASP A 99 5.41 15.79 7.83
N PHE A 100 4.77 14.99 8.67
CA PHE A 100 4.30 15.42 9.99
C PHE A 100 4.49 14.32 11.04
N GLY A 101 5.36 14.62 12.00
CA GLY A 101 5.16 14.41 13.44
C GLY A 101 4.93 12.97 13.91
N ALA A 102 6.00 12.35 14.41
CA ALA A 102 5.94 11.13 15.20
C ALA A 102 5.03 11.29 16.42
N THR A 103 3.97 10.49 16.49
CA THR A 103 3.32 10.08 17.74
C THR A 103 2.62 8.75 17.49
N TRP A 104 3.32 7.66 17.80
CA TRP A 104 2.66 6.39 18.04
C TRP A 104 2.05 6.46 19.44
N CYS A 105 0.72 6.38 19.52
CA CYS A 105 0.06 6.09 20.79
C CYS A 105 0.49 4.70 21.25
N ARG A 106 1.29 4.69 22.32
CA ARG A 106 1.36 3.58 23.26
C ARG A 106 -0.08 3.22 23.62
N ALA A 107 -0.54 2.01 23.30
CA ALA A 107 -1.70 1.45 23.97
C ALA A 107 -1.32 1.28 25.45
N ALA A 108 -1.70 2.28 26.25
CA ALA A 108 -1.71 2.18 27.69
C ALA A 108 -2.89 1.29 28.10
N GLY A 109 -2.60 0.30 28.95
CA GLY A 109 -3.51 -0.14 30.00
C GLY A 109 -4.65 -1.07 29.58
N GLY A 110 -4.42 -2.36 29.81
CA GLY A 110 -5.38 -3.31 30.34
C GLY A 110 -4.64 -4.25 31.27
#